data_AF-A0A024FV49-F1
#
_entry.id   AF-A0A024FV49-F1
#
_cell.length_a   1.000
_cell.length_b   1.000
_cell.length_c   1.000
_cell.angle_alpha   90.00
_cell.angle_beta   90.00
_cell.angle_gamma   90.00
#
_symmetry.space_group_name_H-M   'P 1'
#
loop_
_entity.id
_entity.type
_entity.pdbx_description
1 polymer ?
#
loop_
_entity_poly.entity_id
_entity_poly.type
_entity_poly.pdbx_seq_one_letter_code
_entity_poly.pdbx_strand_id
1 'polypeptide(L)'
;MLSEVLMIRVLRQELELSRKAEQNLFFTYNWTESDGPRLYTEVLSDEEANMYKSKMMVVSHSNKDTLGPYKASTSIDFTKTTDEKGNLHFDFGNLVTTIPKSVYITLRERLLENKDIKFKTNLMKSDHILFHCLKDVYDYMPAITMEFRHRTKHSYKLTSKNYIVKVPRTGTKNKGNTDLCYLAIVPHEKEGEWIIGATFAKVVQTRMTSLDSNKVRIGFFKADST
;
A
#
# COMPACT_ATOMS: atom_id res chain seq x y z
N MET A 1 -11.88 4.56 -12.71
CA MET A 1 -10.94 3.45 -12.49
C MET A 1 -10.30 3.10 -13.82
N LEU A 2 -8.99 3.32 -13.95
CA LEU A 2 -8.23 2.72 -15.05
C LEU A 2 -8.19 1.22 -14.76
N SER A 3 -8.74 0.40 -15.66
CA SER A 3 -8.66 -1.06 -15.49
C SER A 3 -7.19 -1.49 -15.55
N GLU A 4 -6.85 -2.55 -14.82
CA GLU A 4 -5.53 -3.20 -14.82
C GLU A 4 -5.00 -3.43 -16.26
N VAL A 5 -5.91 -3.78 -17.18
CA VAL A 5 -5.65 -3.94 -18.61
C VAL A 5 -5.17 -2.65 -19.30
N LEU A 6 -5.67 -1.48 -18.90
CA LEU A 6 -5.28 -0.21 -19.50
C LEU A 6 -3.85 0.18 -19.11
N MET A 7 -3.48 -0.04 -17.84
CA MET A 7 -2.13 0.28 -17.37
C MET A 7 -1.08 -0.60 -18.05
N ILE A 8 -1.37 -1.87 -18.28
CA ILE A 8 -0.50 -2.80 -19.01
C ILE A 8 -0.33 -2.38 -20.48
N ARG A 9 -1.41 -1.93 -21.13
CA ARG A 9 -1.34 -1.43 -22.50
C ARG A 9 -0.51 -0.15 -22.60
N VAL A 10 -0.70 0.79 -21.67
CA VAL A 10 0.12 2.00 -21.58
C VAL A 10 1.58 1.62 -21.32
N LEU A 11 1.86 0.72 -20.37
CA LEU A 11 3.21 0.23 -20.10
C LEU A 11 3.88 -0.37 -21.33
N ARG A 12 3.20 -1.24 -22.07
CA ARG A 12 3.74 -1.85 -23.30
C ARG A 12 3.95 -0.83 -24.41
N GLN A 13 3.00 0.09 -24.59
CA GLN A 13 3.09 1.12 -25.62
C GLN A 13 4.23 2.10 -25.33
N GLU A 14 4.36 2.55 -24.09
CA GLU A 14 5.49 3.39 -23.64
C GLU A 14 6.81 2.62 -23.66
N LEU A 15 6.80 1.31 -23.37
CA LEU A 15 7.97 0.44 -23.52
C LEU A 15 8.38 0.26 -24.98
N GLU A 16 7.45 0.15 -25.91
CA GLU A 16 7.75 0.05 -27.34
C GLU A 16 8.27 1.39 -27.91
N LEU A 17 7.74 2.51 -27.42
CA LEU A 17 8.22 3.85 -27.74
C LEU A 17 9.62 4.10 -27.15
N SER A 18 9.87 3.68 -25.92
CA SER A 18 11.19 3.76 -25.27
C SER A 18 12.16 2.67 -25.73
N ARG A 19 11.73 1.54 -26.30
CA ARG A 19 12.67 0.58 -26.90
C ARG A 19 13.40 1.15 -28.11
N LYS A 20 12.85 2.22 -28.71
CA LYS A 20 13.52 3.03 -29.74
C LYS A 20 14.43 4.12 -29.15
N ALA A 21 14.37 4.38 -27.85
CA ALA A 21 15.15 5.38 -27.15
C ALA A 21 15.66 4.77 -25.84
N GLU A 22 16.90 4.25 -25.81
CA GLU A 22 17.58 3.68 -24.64
C GLU A 22 17.50 4.56 -23.38
N GLN A 23 16.35 4.59 -22.71
CA GLN A 23 16.02 5.60 -21.73
C GLN A 23 15.72 4.94 -20.39
N ASN A 24 16.23 5.60 -19.34
CA ASN A 24 15.92 5.33 -17.95
C ASN A 24 14.48 5.78 -17.64
N LEU A 25 13.51 5.10 -18.24
CA LEU A 25 12.09 5.36 -18.02
C LEU A 25 11.65 4.75 -16.69
N PHE A 26 11.18 5.59 -15.78
CA PHE A 26 10.58 5.21 -14.51
C PHE A 26 9.09 5.53 -14.51
N PHE A 27 8.34 4.63 -13.89
CA PHE A 27 6.96 4.83 -13.53
C PHE A 27 6.88 5.14 -12.05
N THR A 28 6.35 6.30 -11.71
CA THR A 28 6.29 6.78 -10.34
C THR A 28 4.84 6.91 -9.92
N TYR A 29 4.42 6.07 -8.99
CA TYR A 29 3.11 6.21 -8.37
C TYR A 29 3.21 7.21 -7.22
N ASN A 30 2.38 8.24 -7.29
CA ASN A 30 2.28 9.26 -6.26
C ASN A 30 0.80 9.56 -5.96
N TRP A 31 0.52 9.95 -4.72
CA TRP A 31 -0.82 10.27 -4.27
C TRP A 31 -0.79 11.55 -3.41
N THR A 32 -1.27 12.65 -3.98
CA THR A 32 -1.60 13.88 -3.25
C THR A 32 -3.11 13.94 -2.97
N GLU A 33 -3.53 14.55 -1.85
CA GLU A 33 -4.97 14.65 -1.54
C GLU A 33 -5.76 15.42 -2.60
N SER A 34 -5.14 16.41 -3.25
CA SER A 34 -5.75 17.23 -4.29
C SER A 34 -5.99 16.47 -5.60
N ASP A 35 -5.03 15.63 -6.00
CA ASP A 35 -5.04 15.03 -7.34
C ASP A 35 -5.44 13.56 -7.31
N GLY A 36 -5.49 12.96 -6.13
CA GLY A 36 -5.74 11.55 -5.94
C GLY A 36 -4.55 10.68 -6.39
N PRO A 37 -4.76 9.36 -6.50
CA PRO A 37 -3.72 8.46 -6.97
C PRO A 37 -3.42 8.70 -8.45
N ARG A 38 -2.13 8.85 -8.78
CA ARG A 38 -1.64 9.12 -10.13
C ARG A 38 -0.38 8.29 -10.40
N LEU A 39 -0.27 7.82 -11.64
CA LEU A 39 0.92 7.20 -12.18
C LEU A 39 1.58 8.19 -13.14
N TYR A 40 2.81 8.54 -12.86
CA TYR A 40 3.62 9.43 -13.68
C TYR A 40 4.68 8.62 -14.42
N THR A 41 5.04 9.09 -15.60
CA THR A 41 6.21 8.62 -16.35
C THR A 41 7.29 9.68 -16.28
N GLU A 42 8.50 9.28 -15.95
CA GLU A 42 9.66 10.17 -15.88
C GLU A 42 10.86 9.50 -16.57
N VAL A 43 11.64 10.28 -17.30
CA VAL A 43 12.92 9.84 -17.84
C VAL A 43 14.01 10.48 -16.99
N LEU A 44 14.81 9.65 -16.33
CA LEU A 44 15.87 10.12 -15.43
C LEU A 44 17.22 10.18 -16.13
N SER A 45 18.13 11.00 -15.61
CA SER A 45 19.55 10.94 -16.00
C SER A 45 20.15 9.58 -15.60
N ASP A 46 21.25 9.17 -16.24
CA ASP A 46 21.93 7.91 -15.91
C ASP A 46 22.36 7.84 -14.44
N GLU A 47 22.83 8.96 -13.88
CA GLU A 47 23.25 9.05 -12.49
C GLU A 47 22.09 8.80 -11.52
N GLU A 48 20.98 9.53 -11.70
CA GLU A 48 19.77 9.35 -10.89
C GLU A 48 19.19 7.95 -11.05
N ALA A 49 19.12 7.45 -12.29
CA ALA A 49 18.62 6.12 -12.58
C ALA A 49 19.44 5.04 -11.87
N ASN A 50 20.76 5.14 -11.89
CA ASN A 50 21.65 4.20 -11.21
C ASN A 50 21.49 4.28 -9.68
N MET A 51 21.37 5.49 -9.12
CA MET A 51 21.08 5.68 -7.70
C MET A 51 19.78 4.97 -7.31
N TYR A 52 18.68 5.18 -8.04
CA TYR A 52 17.40 4.52 -7.75
C TYR A 52 17.48 3.01 -7.96
N LYS A 53 17.99 2.54 -9.10
CA LYS A 53 18.13 1.11 -9.42
C LYS A 53 18.93 0.34 -8.36
N SER A 54 19.94 0.96 -7.74
CA SER A 54 20.74 0.33 -6.68
C SER A 54 19.94 0.04 -5.40
N LYS A 55 18.84 0.77 -5.16
CA LYS A 55 17.96 0.65 -4.00
C LYS A 55 16.67 -0.13 -4.31
N MET A 56 16.48 -0.54 -5.56
CA MET A 56 15.29 -1.25 -6.02
C MET A 56 15.46 -2.76 -5.94
N MET A 57 14.37 -3.47 -5.68
CA MET A 57 14.32 -4.93 -5.81
C MET A 57 13.91 -5.32 -7.23
N VAL A 58 14.51 -6.37 -7.76
CA VAL A 58 14.10 -6.97 -9.04
C VAL A 58 13.00 -7.98 -8.78
N VAL A 59 11.88 -7.84 -9.48
CA VAL A 59 10.71 -8.70 -9.41
C VAL A 59 10.48 -9.33 -10.76
N SER A 60 10.37 -10.66 -10.79
CA SER A 60 9.95 -11.39 -11.98
C SER A 60 8.44 -11.56 -11.98
N HIS A 61 7.80 -11.36 -13.12
CA HIS A 61 6.39 -11.63 -13.32
C HIS A 61 6.18 -12.65 -14.45
N SER A 62 5.09 -13.40 -14.37
CA SER A 62 4.64 -14.16 -15.53
C SER A 62 4.11 -13.19 -16.59
N ASN A 63 4.17 -13.55 -17.88
CA ASN A 63 3.78 -12.70 -19.01
C ASN A 63 2.33 -12.17 -18.96
N LYS A 64 1.55 -12.53 -17.93
CA LYS A 64 0.15 -12.16 -17.77
C LYS A 64 -0.06 -10.92 -16.90
N ASP A 65 0.75 -10.67 -15.86
CA ASP A 65 0.45 -9.58 -14.90
C ASP A 65 1.72 -8.86 -14.42
N THR A 66 2.01 -7.67 -14.97
CA THR A 66 3.16 -6.81 -14.58
C THR A 66 3.01 -6.18 -13.19
N LEU A 67 1.83 -6.28 -12.59
CA LEU A 67 1.52 -5.88 -11.21
C LEU A 67 0.90 -7.06 -10.44
N GLY A 68 1.43 -8.25 -10.72
CA GLY A 68 0.99 -9.49 -10.12
C GLY A 68 1.72 -9.84 -8.82
N PRO A 69 1.32 -10.96 -8.23
CA PRO A 69 1.72 -11.34 -6.89
C PRO A 69 3.25 -11.59 -6.70
N TYR A 70 3.97 -10.73 -5.96
CA TYR A 70 5.37 -10.94 -5.54
C TYR A 70 5.49 -11.87 -4.31
N LYS A 71 6.68 -12.44 -4.04
CA LYS A 71 6.99 -13.30 -2.88
C LYS A 71 7.94 -12.61 -1.89
N ALA A 72 7.46 -12.15 -0.73
CA ALA A 72 8.29 -11.50 0.29
C ALA A 72 8.00 -12.00 1.69
N SER A 73 9.06 -12.31 2.44
CA SER A 73 8.97 -12.46 3.89
C SER A 73 8.75 -11.10 4.53
N THR A 74 7.65 -10.98 5.27
CA THR A 74 7.34 -9.81 6.10
C THR A 74 7.59 -10.20 7.54
N SER A 75 8.34 -9.37 8.28
CA SER A 75 8.46 -9.50 9.73
C SER A 75 7.66 -8.37 10.33
N ILE A 76 6.53 -8.68 10.96
CA ILE A 76 5.70 -7.65 11.56
C ILE A 76 6.13 -7.53 13.01
N ASP A 77 6.96 -6.53 13.32
CA ASP A 77 7.35 -6.30 14.70
C ASP A 77 6.25 -5.53 15.43
N PHE A 78 5.24 -6.27 15.85
CA PHE A 78 4.44 -5.89 17.01
C PHE A 78 5.01 -6.66 18.20
N THR A 79 6.23 -6.34 18.64
CA THR A 79 6.89 -6.92 19.82
C THR A 79 6.53 -8.40 20.07
N LYS A 80 7.15 -9.29 19.30
CA LYS A 80 6.95 -10.76 19.26
C LYS A 80 5.66 -11.22 18.58
N THR A 81 5.72 -11.58 17.31
CA THR A 81 5.04 -12.78 16.75
C THR A 81 5.31 -12.90 15.26
N THR A 82 5.95 -14.02 14.91
CA THR A 82 6.05 -14.68 13.60
C THR A 82 7.00 -14.10 12.53
N ASP A 83 8.11 -14.82 12.29
CA ASP A 83 8.91 -14.74 11.07
C ASP A 83 8.19 -15.52 9.96
N GLU A 84 7.11 -14.97 9.42
CA GLU A 84 6.35 -15.61 8.35
C GLU A 84 6.93 -15.30 6.97
N LYS A 85 7.17 -16.36 6.20
CA LYS A 85 7.45 -16.24 4.77
C LYS A 85 6.12 -16.13 4.03
N GLY A 86 5.90 -14.99 3.38
CA GLY A 86 4.69 -14.74 2.62
C GLY A 86 4.98 -14.35 1.19
N ASN A 87 3.89 -14.04 0.50
CA ASN A 87 3.87 -13.44 -0.79
C ASN A 87 3.31 -12.02 -0.65
N LEU A 88 3.98 -11.04 -1.25
CA LEU A 88 3.60 -9.63 -1.19
C LEU A 88 3.19 -9.17 -2.58
N HIS A 89 2.04 -8.55 -2.72
CA HIS A 89 1.42 -8.20 -3.98
C HIS A 89 1.13 -6.69 -3.94
N PHE A 90 1.03 -6.06 -5.11
CA PHE A 90 0.75 -4.63 -5.19
C PHE A 90 -0.49 -4.42 -6.03
N ASP A 91 -1.52 -3.85 -5.41
CA ASP A 91 -2.79 -3.55 -6.07
C ASP A 91 -3.16 -2.10 -5.80
N PHE A 92 -2.52 -1.21 -6.55
CA PHE A 92 -2.80 0.22 -6.46
C PHE A 92 -4.14 0.63 -7.08
N GLY A 93 -4.89 -0.32 -7.66
CA GLY A 93 -6.27 -0.11 -8.08
C GLY A 93 -7.24 -0.14 -6.90
N ASN A 94 -6.88 -0.87 -5.84
CA ASN A 94 -7.64 -0.95 -4.60
C ASN A 94 -7.09 -0.01 -3.54
N LEU A 95 -7.97 0.72 -2.85
CA LEU A 95 -7.58 1.64 -1.78
C LEU A 95 -6.98 0.88 -0.58
N VAL A 96 -7.57 -0.24 -0.23
CA VAL A 96 -7.27 -0.98 1.00
C VAL A 96 -6.10 -1.94 0.80
N THR A 97 -5.32 -2.13 1.86
CA THR A 97 -4.35 -3.22 1.93
C THR A 97 -5.01 -4.45 2.50
N THR A 98 -4.77 -5.59 1.87
CA THR A 98 -5.27 -6.87 2.31
C THR A 98 -4.15 -7.68 2.96
N ILE A 99 -4.41 -8.23 4.13
CA ILE A 99 -3.42 -8.99 4.93
C ILE A 99 -4.01 -10.34 5.36
N PRO A 100 -3.19 -11.35 5.69
CA PRO A 100 -3.66 -12.63 6.18
C PRO A 100 -4.62 -12.47 7.35
N LYS A 101 -5.67 -13.29 7.38
CA LYS A 101 -6.70 -13.23 8.43
C LYS A 101 -6.11 -13.44 9.82
N SER A 102 -5.16 -14.37 9.96
CA SER A 102 -4.39 -14.58 11.19
C SER A 102 -3.76 -13.28 11.72
N VAL A 103 -3.03 -12.57 10.86
CA VAL A 103 -2.38 -11.29 11.17
C VAL A 103 -3.42 -10.22 11.52
N TYR A 104 -4.52 -10.16 10.76
CA TYR A 104 -5.59 -9.20 11.01
C TYR A 104 -6.27 -9.41 12.37
N ILE A 105 -6.48 -10.67 12.78
CA ILE A 105 -7.01 -11.02 14.11
C ILE A 105 -6.06 -10.48 15.19
N THR A 106 -4.76 -10.75 15.10
CA THR A 106 -3.77 -10.23 16.05
C THR A 106 -3.74 -8.71 16.09
N LEU A 107 -3.80 -8.04 14.93
CA LEU A 107 -3.89 -6.58 14.85
C LEU A 107 -5.13 -6.07 15.59
N ARG A 108 -6.28 -6.69 15.34
CA ARG A 108 -7.56 -6.32 15.95
C ARG A 108 -7.56 -6.51 17.47
N GLU A 109 -7.04 -7.63 17.96
CA GLU A 109 -6.96 -7.92 19.39
C GLU A 109 -6.10 -6.88 20.11
N ARG A 110 -4.91 -6.56 19.57
CA ARG A 110 -4.02 -5.53 20.14
C ARG A 110 -4.64 -4.14 20.15
N LEU A 111 -5.38 -3.78 19.09
CA LEU A 111 -6.12 -2.52 19.05
C LEU A 111 -7.23 -2.49 20.12
N LEU A 112 -7.88 -3.62 20.40
CA LEU A 112 -8.93 -3.75 21.41
C LEU A 112 -8.40 -3.82 22.85
N GLU A 113 -7.16 -4.27 23.05
CA GLU A 113 -6.47 -4.25 24.35
C GLU A 113 -6.17 -2.83 24.84
N ASN A 114 -6.01 -1.88 23.91
CA ASN A 114 -5.85 -0.48 24.24
C ASN A 114 -7.18 0.10 24.77
N LYS A 115 -7.21 0.40 26.08
CA LYS A 115 -8.39 0.88 26.79
C LYS A 115 -8.95 2.18 26.20
N ASP A 116 -8.09 3.08 25.75
CA ASP A 116 -8.51 4.36 25.15
C ASP A 116 -9.25 4.12 23.83
N ILE A 117 -8.74 3.22 22.99
CA ILE A 117 -9.37 2.85 21.73
C ILE A 117 -10.73 2.18 22.00
N LYS A 118 -10.75 1.17 22.86
CA LYS A 118 -11.97 0.40 23.17
C LYS A 118 -13.09 1.28 23.73
N PHE A 119 -12.75 2.19 24.65
CA PHE A 119 -13.73 3.08 25.28
C PHE A 119 -14.26 4.13 24.30
N LYS A 120 -13.40 4.71 23.46
CA LYS A 120 -13.79 5.82 22.58
C LYS A 120 -14.46 5.37 21.29
N THR A 121 -13.99 4.29 20.67
CA THR A 121 -14.41 3.98 19.28
C THR A 121 -15.61 3.06 19.15
N ASN A 122 -16.06 2.39 20.21
CA ASN A 122 -17.15 1.40 20.17
C ASN A 122 -17.09 0.51 18.91
N LEU A 123 -15.97 -0.20 18.75
CA LEU A 123 -15.68 -0.98 17.55
C LEU A 123 -16.79 -2.00 17.27
N MET A 124 -17.41 -1.90 16.09
CA MET A 124 -18.48 -2.80 15.69
C MET A 124 -17.93 -4.20 15.38
N LYS A 125 -18.70 -5.24 15.71
CA LYS A 125 -18.37 -6.63 15.32
C LYS A 125 -18.70 -6.85 13.85
N SER A 126 -17.77 -6.48 12.99
CA SER A 126 -17.75 -6.82 11.57
C SER A 126 -16.42 -7.46 11.19
N ASP A 127 -16.35 -8.04 9.99
CA ASP A 127 -15.11 -8.59 9.42
C ASP A 127 -14.04 -7.49 9.26
N HIS A 128 -14.50 -6.24 9.12
CA HIS A 128 -13.67 -5.04 9.11
C HIS A 128 -13.85 -4.23 10.39
N ILE A 129 -12.82 -3.53 10.86
CA ILE A 129 -12.93 -2.62 12.00
C ILE A 129 -13.66 -1.36 11.53
N LEU A 130 -14.90 -1.21 11.96
CA LEU A 130 -15.80 -0.09 11.68
C LEU A 130 -16.15 0.63 12.98
N PHE A 131 -16.11 1.97 12.95
CA PHE A 131 -16.40 2.82 14.10
C PHE A 131 -16.89 4.20 13.69
N HIS A 132 -17.43 4.96 14.64
CA HIS A 132 -17.76 6.36 14.41
C HIS A 132 -16.51 7.23 14.35
N CYS A 133 -16.39 8.10 13.34
CA CYS A 133 -15.29 9.04 13.24
C CYS A 133 -15.35 10.05 14.38
N LEU A 134 -14.53 9.85 15.41
CA LEU A 134 -14.31 10.84 16.45
C LEU A 134 -13.27 11.88 15.99
N LYS A 135 -13.38 13.12 16.48
CA LYS A 135 -12.43 14.19 16.11
C LYS A 135 -11.00 13.88 16.55
N ASP A 136 -10.85 13.24 17.70
CA ASP A 136 -9.57 12.87 18.32
C ASP A 136 -9.10 11.46 17.92
N VAL A 137 -9.77 10.80 16.96
CA VAL A 137 -9.46 9.40 16.63
C VAL A 137 -8.02 9.17 16.19
N TYR A 138 -7.42 10.17 15.57
CA TYR A 138 -6.06 10.10 15.09
C TYR A 138 -5.02 10.15 16.22
N ASP A 139 -5.37 10.69 17.38
CA ASP A 139 -4.42 10.94 18.48
C ASP A 139 -4.18 9.71 19.34
N TYR A 140 -5.17 8.83 19.48
CA TYR A 140 -5.07 7.61 20.30
C TYR A 140 -4.90 6.33 19.48
N MET A 141 -5.01 6.41 18.15
CA MET A 141 -4.79 5.28 17.25
C MET A 141 -3.29 5.10 16.98
N PRO A 142 -2.73 3.89 17.15
CA PRO A 142 -1.28 3.68 17.10
C PRO A 142 -0.74 3.76 15.68
N ALA A 143 0.55 4.00 15.52
CA ALA A 143 1.17 3.76 14.22
C ALA A 143 1.33 2.26 13.96
N ILE A 144 1.22 1.86 12.69
CA ILE A 144 1.46 0.50 12.24
C ILE A 144 2.79 0.47 11.48
N THR A 145 3.73 -0.34 11.95
CA THR A 145 5.03 -0.52 11.29
C THR A 145 5.04 -1.82 10.52
N MET A 146 5.49 -1.78 9.27
CA MET A 146 5.59 -2.94 8.40
C MET A 146 7.01 -3.07 7.90
N GLU A 147 7.59 -4.26 8.06
CA GLU A 147 8.97 -4.49 7.69
C GLU A 147 9.08 -5.58 6.64
N PHE A 148 9.65 -5.22 5.50
CA PHE A 148 9.89 -6.13 4.40
C PHE A 148 11.38 -6.43 4.32
N ARG A 149 11.72 -7.72 4.25
CA ARG A 149 13.10 -8.18 4.13
C ARG A 149 13.27 -8.90 2.81
N HIS A 150 14.20 -8.41 2.00
CA HIS A 150 14.65 -9.09 0.78
C HIS A 150 16.18 -9.20 0.75
N ARG A 151 16.87 -8.07 0.65
CA ARG A 151 18.35 -7.96 0.81
C ARG A 151 18.73 -7.01 1.94
N THR A 152 18.00 -5.91 1.99
CA THR A 152 18.02 -4.92 3.06
C THR A 152 16.68 -4.94 3.78
N LYS A 153 16.70 -4.57 5.06
CA LYS A 153 15.48 -4.38 5.85
C LYS A 153 14.89 -3.02 5.46
N HIS A 154 13.64 -3.03 4.99
CA HIS A 154 12.88 -1.81 4.74
C HIS A 154 11.73 -1.75 5.74
N SER A 155 11.62 -0.64 6.47
CA SER A 155 10.58 -0.43 7.48
C SER A 155 9.72 0.77 7.07
N TYR A 156 8.41 0.60 7.13
CA TYR A 156 7.42 1.60 6.74
C TYR A 156 6.45 1.82 7.88
N LYS A 157 6.22 3.09 8.22
CA LYS A 157 5.35 3.48 9.33
C LYS A 157 4.09 4.16 8.79
N LEU A 158 2.94 3.51 8.96
CA LEU A 158 1.62 4.08 8.70
C LEU A 158 1.10 4.74 9.97
N THR A 159 0.76 6.02 9.90
CA THR A 159 0.04 6.70 10.99
C THR A 159 -1.45 6.48 10.87
N SER A 160 -2.19 6.77 11.94
CA SER A 160 -3.66 6.76 11.96
C SER A 160 -4.27 7.59 10.83
N LYS A 161 -3.65 8.72 10.45
CA LYS A 161 -4.08 9.55 9.31
C LYS A 161 -3.97 8.83 7.97
N ASN A 162 -3.08 7.83 7.86
CA ASN A 162 -2.88 7.09 6.63
C ASN A 162 -3.87 5.94 6.51
N TYR A 163 -4.01 5.14 7.57
CA TYR A 163 -4.80 3.91 7.50
C TYR A 163 -6.26 4.07 7.94
N ILE A 164 -6.70 5.20 8.50
CA ILE A 164 -8.11 5.44 8.81
C ILE A 164 -8.77 6.18 7.66
N VAL A 165 -9.80 5.57 7.10
CA VAL A 165 -10.58 6.14 6.00
C VAL A 165 -11.97 6.50 6.49
N LYS A 166 -12.35 7.75 6.22
CA LYS A 166 -13.69 8.27 6.46
C LYS A 166 -14.61 7.88 5.31
N VAL A 167 -15.76 7.29 5.64
CA VAL A 167 -16.85 6.97 4.71
C VAL A 167 -17.86 8.10 4.75
N PRO A 168 -17.95 8.94 3.70
CA PRO A 168 -18.99 9.96 3.61
C PRO A 168 -20.35 9.25 3.52
N ARG A 169 -21.30 9.58 4.38
CA ARG A 169 -22.68 9.10 4.23
C ARG A 169 -23.32 9.77 3.02
N THR A 170 -23.51 9.03 1.93
CA THR A 170 -24.31 9.46 0.81
C THR A 170 -25.79 9.26 1.14
N GLY A 171 -26.54 10.36 1.28
CA GLY A 171 -28.00 10.34 1.33
C GLY A 171 -28.61 10.17 2.73
N THR A 172 -28.84 11.31 3.41
CA THR A 172 -30.06 11.71 4.14
C THR A 172 -29.67 12.80 5.13
N LYS A 173 -30.32 13.98 5.03
CA LYS A 173 -30.07 15.17 5.86
C LYS A 173 -30.54 15.03 7.32
N ASN A 174 -30.45 13.83 7.90
CA ASN A 174 -30.78 13.63 9.30
C ASN A 174 -29.60 14.10 10.17
N LYS A 175 -29.79 15.29 10.77
CA LYS A 175 -28.85 16.14 11.53
C LYS A 175 -28.16 15.51 12.76
N GLY A 176 -28.22 14.19 12.96
CA GLY A 176 -27.72 13.55 14.19
C GLY A 176 -26.64 12.48 14.00
N ASN A 177 -26.27 12.13 12.78
CA ASN A 177 -25.49 10.92 12.53
C ASN A 177 -24.02 11.21 12.19
N THR A 178 -23.14 10.78 13.09
CA THR A 178 -21.68 10.81 12.96
C THR A 178 -21.21 10.01 11.74
N ASP A 179 -20.20 10.55 11.05
CA ASP A 179 -19.53 9.85 9.95
C ASP A 179 -18.95 8.50 10.41
N LEU A 180 -18.84 7.54 9.50
CA LEU A 180 -18.23 6.24 9.79
C LEU A 180 -16.78 6.21 9.30
N CYS A 181 -15.92 5.58 10.09
CA CYS A 181 -14.52 5.38 9.82
C CYS A 181 -14.22 3.88 9.80
N TYR A 182 -13.26 3.48 8.96
CA TYR A 182 -12.75 2.12 8.92
C TYR A 182 -11.24 2.11 8.73
N LEU A 183 -10.61 0.98 9.04
CA LEU A 183 -9.20 0.77 8.74
C LEU A 183 -9.05 0.33 7.28
N ALA A 184 -8.21 1.00 6.49
CA ALA A 184 -7.80 0.59 5.14
C ALA A 184 -6.83 -0.61 5.15
N ILE A 185 -7.06 -1.53 6.09
CA ILE A 185 -6.40 -2.81 6.25
C ILE A 185 -7.52 -3.81 6.45
N VAL A 186 -7.62 -4.79 5.57
CA VAL A 186 -8.71 -5.78 5.56
C VAL A 186 -8.15 -7.21 5.55
N PRO A 187 -8.84 -8.18 6.16
CA PRO A 187 -8.41 -9.57 6.10
C PRO A 187 -8.71 -10.20 4.74
N HIS A 188 -7.94 -11.23 4.39
CA HIS A 188 -8.34 -12.25 3.42
C HIS A 188 -8.01 -13.66 3.92
N GLU A 189 -8.64 -14.66 3.32
CA GLU A 189 -8.52 -16.06 3.74
C GLU A 189 -7.21 -16.74 3.27
N LYS A 190 -6.43 -16.09 2.40
CA LYS A 190 -5.19 -16.69 1.87
C LYS A 190 -4.01 -16.39 2.77
N GLU A 191 -3.70 -17.34 3.65
CA GLU A 191 -2.53 -17.25 4.52
C GLU A 191 -1.22 -17.12 3.73
N GLY A 192 -0.31 -16.30 4.24
CA GLY A 192 0.96 -16.03 3.58
C GLY A 192 0.82 -15.25 2.27
N GLU A 193 -0.30 -14.59 1.97
CA GLU A 193 -0.38 -13.58 0.92
C GLU A 193 -0.62 -12.19 1.54
N TRP A 194 -0.07 -11.14 0.95
CA TRP A 194 -0.17 -9.75 1.36
C TRP A 194 -0.46 -8.96 0.11
N ILE A 195 -1.42 -8.06 0.13
CA ILE A 195 -1.74 -7.22 -1.03
C ILE A 195 -1.71 -5.77 -0.58
N ILE A 196 -0.65 -5.06 -0.94
CA ILE A 196 -0.44 -3.66 -0.64
C ILE A 196 -1.32 -2.82 -1.57
N GLY A 197 -2.32 -2.19 -0.98
CA GLY A 197 -3.21 -1.26 -1.67
C GLY A 197 -2.62 0.14 -1.79
N ALA A 198 -3.37 0.99 -2.48
CA ALA A 198 -3.00 2.38 -2.73
C ALA A 198 -2.83 3.23 -1.45
N THR A 199 -3.44 2.86 -0.32
CA THR A 199 -3.24 3.57 0.96
C THR A 199 -1.76 3.63 1.37
N PHE A 200 -0.98 2.60 1.06
CA PHE A 200 0.46 2.61 1.34
C PHE A 200 1.22 3.53 0.41
N ALA A 201 0.78 3.63 -0.83
CA ALA A 201 1.41 4.50 -1.81
C ALA A 201 1.19 6.00 -1.49
N LYS A 202 0.33 6.35 -0.52
CA LYS A 202 0.24 7.71 0.04
C LYS A 202 1.44 8.13 0.87
N VAL A 203 2.08 7.19 1.56
CA VAL A 203 3.20 7.48 2.47
C VAL A 203 4.56 7.20 1.87
N VAL A 204 4.56 6.44 0.77
CA VAL A 204 5.77 5.92 0.14
C VAL A 204 5.62 6.12 -1.36
N GLN A 205 6.56 6.86 -1.95
CA GLN A 205 6.66 6.97 -3.38
C GLN A 205 7.12 5.63 -3.96
N THR A 206 6.28 5.01 -4.78
CA THR A 206 6.62 3.75 -5.45
C THR A 206 7.17 4.07 -6.82
N ARG A 207 8.39 3.62 -7.11
CA ARG A 207 9.01 3.76 -8.43
C ARG A 207 9.25 2.39 -9.05
N MET A 208 9.01 2.29 -10.36
CA MET A 208 9.11 1.06 -11.12
C MET A 208 9.86 1.30 -12.43
N THR A 209 10.77 0.41 -12.81
CA THR A 209 11.40 0.43 -14.14
C THR A 209 11.44 -0.98 -14.69
N SER A 210 11.15 -1.15 -15.99
CA SER A 210 11.31 -2.45 -16.64
C SER A 210 12.80 -2.82 -16.69
N LEU A 211 13.09 -4.10 -16.50
CA LEU A 211 14.40 -4.70 -16.74
C LEU A 211 14.37 -5.53 -18.03
N ASP A 212 13.31 -6.31 -18.22
CA ASP A 212 13.01 -7.05 -19.44
C ASP A 212 11.49 -7.26 -19.55
N SER A 213 11.02 -8.02 -20.55
CA SER A 213 9.58 -8.27 -20.78
C SER A 213 8.87 -8.91 -19.60
N ASN A 214 9.62 -9.55 -18.69
CA ASN A 214 9.13 -10.38 -17.59
C ASN A 214 9.70 -9.93 -16.24
N LYS A 215 10.45 -8.82 -16.17
CA LYS A 215 11.07 -8.35 -14.95
C LYS A 215 10.93 -6.85 -14.81
N VAL A 216 10.58 -6.43 -13.60
CA VAL A 216 10.47 -5.03 -13.20
C VAL A 216 11.30 -4.82 -11.95
N ARG A 217 12.04 -3.70 -11.89
CA ARG A 217 12.61 -3.20 -10.64
C ARG A 217 11.59 -2.33 -9.95
N ILE A 218 11.31 -2.60 -8.68
CA ILE A 218 10.38 -1.83 -7.86
C ILE A 218 11.15 -1.27 -6.66
N GLY A 219 10.95 -0.01 -6.35
CA GLY A 219 11.52 0.64 -5.18
C GLY A 219 10.51 1.50 -4.46
N PHE A 220 10.74 1.65 -3.17
CA PHE A 220 9.87 2.35 -2.25
C PHE A 220 10.72 3.41 -1.56
N PHE A 221 10.39 4.66 -1.83
CA PHE A 221 11.14 5.81 -1.39
C PHE A 221 10.26 6.64 -0.46
N LYS A 222 10.88 7.25 0.55
CA LYS A 222 10.15 8.24 1.37
C LYS A 222 9.68 9.33 0.41
N ALA A 223 8.40 9.65 0.41
CA ALA A 223 7.92 10.80 -0.34
C ALA A 223 8.68 12.03 0.19
N ASP A 224 9.29 12.81 -0.70
CA ASP A 224 9.83 14.10 -0.33
C ASP A 224 8.67 14.90 0.25
N SER A 225 8.82 15.35 1.50
CA SER A 225 7.85 16.21 2.14
C SER A 225 7.88 17.55 1.43
N THR A 226 7.11 17.67 0.35
CA THR A 226 6.78 18.92 -0.33
C THR A 226 5.76 19.69 0.49
#